data_AF-A0A7L9J3C6-F1
#
_entry.id   AF-A0A7L9J3C6-F1
#
_cell.length_a   1.000
_cell.length_b   1.000
_cell.length_c   1.000
_cell.angle_alpha   90.00
_cell.angle_beta   90.00
_cell.angle_gamma   90.00
#
_symmetry.space_group_name_H-M   'P 1'
#
loop_
_entity.id
_entity.type
_entity.pdbx_description
1 polymer ?
#
loop_
_entity_poly.entity_id
_entity_poly.type
_entity_poly.pdbx_seq_one_letter_code
_entity_poly.pdbx_strand_id
1 'polypeptide(L)'
;MSTLEWSPTTEEDVASLVRLGQACLDRDGGLPDLADPQHLRDGYLTDLSICGRDELGDIVAAAAIGISADGSRTATGLIDPAAMGQGIGQEIADWVIGHSVGPVRFVLDSVSPEAETLFAELGLHRGFAESIMRHSLRSIPFVRRPEDIVTLPFTDDTSEAFRHAYAASFGDRPGYTAGSSRAWGRWLREQRGFQPEDSRVAMDRSGHVAGFVTLSDGWIEEVGVVPEWRGHRLGAHLVARSLTALQRAGADEVWLAVGCDNPARSLYERLGFRGHGTRAQYEQPTISEGS
;
A
#
# COMPACT_ATOMS: atom_id res chain seq x y z
N MET A 1 -22.58 11.47 -26.33
CA MET A 1 -21.80 11.64 -25.10
C MET A 1 -22.80 11.99 -24.03
N SER A 2 -23.19 11.03 -23.19
CA SER A 2 -23.97 11.33 -21.99
C SER A 2 -23.07 12.11 -21.05
N THR A 3 -23.47 13.33 -20.70
CA THR A 3 -22.76 14.13 -19.70
C THR A 3 -22.99 13.51 -18.33
N LEU A 4 -21.93 13.33 -17.54
CA LEU A 4 -22.11 12.91 -16.15
C LEU A 4 -22.70 14.04 -15.32
N GLU A 5 -23.62 13.68 -14.42
CA GLU A 5 -24.10 14.60 -13.40
C GLU A 5 -23.18 14.50 -12.18
N TRP A 6 -22.35 15.53 -11.98
CA TRP A 6 -21.44 15.63 -10.85
C TRP A 6 -22.13 16.23 -9.63
N SER A 7 -22.04 15.55 -8.49
CA SER A 7 -22.54 16.02 -7.20
C SER A 7 -21.56 15.70 -6.07
N PRO A 8 -21.68 16.34 -4.89
CA PRO A 8 -20.95 15.91 -3.71
C PRO A 8 -21.21 14.44 -3.38
N THR A 9 -20.18 13.75 -2.90
CA THR A 9 -20.29 12.36 -2.42
C THR A 9 -20.89 12.34 -1.02
N THR A 10 -21.78 11.39 -0.74
CA THR A 10 -22.49 11.26 0.54
C THR A 10 -22.42 9.84 1.09
N GLU A 11 -22.81 9.65 2.35
CA GLU A 11 -22.85 8.32 2.99
C GLU A 11 -23.72 7.31 2.21
N GLU A 12 -24.75 7.77 1.50
CA GLU A 12 -25.62 6.91 0.68
C GLU A 12 -24.87 6.30 -0.53
N ASP A 13 -23.76 6.91 -0.95
CA ASP A 13 -22.99 6.53 -2.14
C ASP A 13 -21.96 5.43 -1.88
N VAL A 14 -21.64 5.15 -0.61
CA VAL A 14 -20.57 4.22 -0.22
C VAL A 14 -20.74 2.84 -0.84
N ALA A 15 -21.96 2.32 -0.88
CA ALA A 15 -22.22 1.01 -1.49
C ALA A 15 -21.94 1.00 -3.00
N SER A 16 -22.17 2.13 -3.68
CA SER A 16 -21.86 2.29 -5.11
C SER A 16 -20.36 2.50 -5.34
N LEU A 17 -19.67 3.23 -4.46
CA LEU A 17 -18.22 3.37 -4.48
C LEU A 17 -17.50 2.04 -4.30
N VAL A 18 -17.99 1.18 -3.40
CA VAL A 18 -17.45 -0.18 -3.22
C VAL A 18 -17.59 -1.00 -4.50
N ARG A 19 -18.73 -0.91 -5.20
CA ARG A 19 -18.91 -1.61 -6.50
C ARG A 19 -17.97 -1.07 -7.56
N LEU A 20 -17.81 0.25 -7.62
CA LEU A 20 -16.89 0.92 -8.54
C LEU A 20 -15.43 0.50 -8.27
N GLY A 21 -15.00 0.52 -7.00
CA GLY A 21 -13.68 0.08 -6.59
C GLY A 21 -13.42 -1.40 -6.88
N GLN A 22 -14.41 -2.27 -6.67
CA GLN A 22 -14.33 -3.69 -7.07
C GLN A 22 -14.15 -3.84 -8.59
N ALA A 23 -14.88 -3.06 -9.40
CA ALA A 23 -14.71 -3.09 -10.85
C ALA A 23 -13.29 -2.68 -11.28
N CYS A 24 -12.72 -1.63 -10.66
CA CYS A 24 -11.33 -1.24 -10.88
C CYS A 24 -10.36 -2.36 -10.49
N LEU A 25 -10.56 -3.00 -9.33
CA LEU A 25 -9.73 -4.12 -8.88
C LEU A 25 -9.79 -5.33 -9.82
N ASP A 26 -10.97 -5.70 -10.29
CA ASP A 26 -11.17 -6.84 -11.19
C ASP A 26 -10.41 -6.67 -12.51
N ARG A 27 -10.30 -5.43 -12.99
CA ARG A 27 -9.59 -5.11 -14.23
C ARG A 27 -8.09 -4.93 -14.02
N ASP A 28 -7.69 -4.05 -13.10
CA ASP A 28 -6.33 -3.52 -13.02
C ASP A 28 -5.54 -4.08 -11.81
N GLY A 29 -6.22 -4.77 -10.88
CA GLY A 29 -5.67 -5.11 -9.56
C GLY A 29 -5.52 -3.86 -8.70
N GLY A 30 -4.73 -3.93 -7.63
CA GLY A 30 -4.46 -2.84 -6.70
C GLY A 30 -4.47 -3.32 -5.25
N LEU A 31 -4.57 -2.37 -4.32
CA LEU A 31 -4.85 -2.69 -2.91
C LEU A 31 -6.27 -3.26 -2.78
N PRO A 32 -6.44 -4.43 -2.15
CA PRO A 32 -7.76 -5.03 -1.97
C PRO A 32 -8.72 -4.15 -1.14
N ASP A 33 -8.19 -3.19 -0.38
CA ASP A 33 -8.97 -2.20 0.38
C ASP A 33 -9.87 -1.33 -0.50
N LEU A 34 -9.63 -1.25 -1.82
CA LEU A 34 -10.56 -0.62 -2.77
C LEU A 34 -11.94 -1.29 -2.85
N ALA A 35 -12.14 -2.45 -2.21
CA ALA A 35 -13.46 -3.06 -2.03
C ALA A 35 -13.96 -3.02 -0.57
N ASP A 36 -13.23 -2.37 0.36
CA ASP A 36 -13.61 -2.27 1.76
C ASP A 36 -14.47 -1.01 2.04
N PRO A 37 -15.71 -1.15 2.54
CA PRO A 37 -16.58 -0.01 2.78
C PRO A 37 -16.02 1.05 3.73
N GLN A 38 -15.16 0.70 4.70
CA GLN A 38 -14.56 1.68 5.59
C GLN A 38 -13.47 2.47 4.86
N HIS A 39 -12.62 1.79 4.08
CA HIS A 39 -11.61 2.43 3.25
C HIS A 39 -12.23 3.44 2.26
N LEU A 40 -13.33 3.06 1.60
CA LEU A 40 -14.03 3.98 0.69
C LEU A 40 -14.65 5.18 1.44
N ARG A 41 -15.17 4.99 2.66
CA ARG A 41 -15.63 6.13 3.47
C ARG A 41 -14.49 7.07 3.81
N ASP A 42 -13.40 6.53 4.32
CA ASP A 42 -12.25 7.31 4.78
C ASP A 42 -11.59 8.08 3.62
N GLY A 43 -11.58 7.50 2.43
CA GLY A 43 -10.99 8.10 1.22
C GLY A 43 -11.92 9.03 0.44
N TYR A 44 -13.22 8.76 0.39
CA TYR A 44 -14.16 9.44 -0.53
C TYR A 44 -15.27 10.25 0.14
N LEU A 45 -15.39 10.25 1.48
CA LEU A 45 -16.31 11.13 2.23
C LEU A 45 -15.55 12.25 2.94
N THR A 46 -14.86 13.06 2.14
CA THR A 46 -14.19 14.28 2.62
C THR A 46 -15.03 15.52 2.35
N ASP A 47 -14.65 16.65 2.96
CA ASP A 47 -15.27 17.97 2.69
C ASP A 47 -15.19 18.39 1.20
N LEU A 48 -14.23 17.81 0.46
CA LEU A 48 -14.02 18.03 -0.96
C LEU A 48 -14.05 16.68 -1.67
N SER A 49 -15.25 16.18 -1.92
CA SER A 49 -15.48 14.92 -2.64
C SER A 49 -16.64 15.07 -3.63
N ILE A 50 -16.52 14.40 -4.78
CA ILE A 50 -17.53 14.37 -5.84
C ILE A 50 -17.68 12.97 -6.43
N CYS A 51 -18.88 12.70 -6.95
CA CYS A 51 -19.17 11.53 -7.77
C CYS A 51 -19.97 11.92 -9.00
N GLY A 52 -19.69 11.25 -10.12
CA GLY A 52 -20.33 11.46 -11.42
C GLY A 52 -21.31 10.32 -11.68
N ARG A 53 -22.58 10.66 -11.93
CA ARG A 53 -23.63 9.71 -12.26
C ARG A 53 -23.97 9.73 -13.74
N ASP A 54 -24.30 8.56 -14.27
CA ASP A 54 -24.87 8.44 -15.61
C ASP A 54 -26.38 8.75 -15.62
N GLU A 55 -27.02 8.59 -16.78
CA GLU A 55 -28.46 8.86 -16.98
C GLU A 55 -29.39 7.92 -16.19
N LEU A 56 -28.88 6.80 -15.69
CA LEU A 56 -29.61 5.85 -14.84
C LEU A 56 -29.40 6.14 -13.35
N GLY A 57 -28.52 7.07 -13.01
CA GLY A 57 -28.15 7.43 -11.65
C GLY A 57 -27.05 6.56 -11.06
N ASP A 58 -26.40 5.71 -11.87
CA ASP A 58 -25.30 4.86 -11.42
C ASP A 58 -24.01 5.68 -11.32
N ILE A 59 -23.26 5.51 -10.23
CA ILE A 59 -21.96 6.17 -10.06
C ILE A 59 -20.94 5.48 -10.95
N VAL A 60 -20.42 6.21 -11.92
CA VAL A 60 -19.39 5.73 -12.86
C VAL A 60 -18.01 6.33 -12.59
N ALA A 61 -17.95 7.36 -11.75
CA ALA A 61 -16.69 8.00 -11.37
C ALA A 61 -16.80 8.69 -10.02
N ALA A 62 -15.69 8.78 -9.30
CA ALA A 62 -15.60 9.50 -8.03
C ALA A 62 -14.21 10.07 -7.83
N ALA A 63 -14.13 11.17 -7.08
CA ALA A 63 -12.87 11.79 -6.69
C ALA A 63 -13.00 12.47 -5.33
N ALA A 64 -11.88 12.57 -4.62
CA ALA A 64 -11.83 13.27 -3.36
C ALA A 64 -10.47 13.91 -3.12
N ILE A 65 -10.46 15.01 -2.37
CA ILE A 65 -9.28 15.67 -1.85
C ILE A 65 -9.29 15.51 -0.32
N GLY A 66 -8.18 15.04 0.23
CA GLY A 66 -7.96 14.86 1.66
C GLY A 66 -6.67 15.53 2.13
N ILE A 67 -6.41 15.42 3.44
CA ILE A 67 -5.18 15.89 4.08
C ILE A 67 -4.50 14.68 4.73
N SER A 68 -3.25 14.40 4.36
CA SER A 68 -2.45 13.35 5.00
C SER A 68 -1.95 13.77 6.38
N ALA A 69 -1.44 12.81 7.15
CA ALA A 69 -0.96 13.05 8.52
C ALA A 69 0.19 14.08 8.62
N ASP A 70 0.96 14.27 7.55
CA ASP A 70 2.02 15.29 7.45
C ASP A 70 1.49 16.68 7.04
N GLY A 71 0.17 16.82 6.85
CA GLY A 71 -0.50 18.05 6.46
C GLY A 71 -0.51 18.32 4.94
N SER A 72 0.07 17.45 4.12
CA SER A 72 0.03 17.62 2.66
C SER A 72 -1.35 17.28 2.08
N ARG A 73 -1.73 17.96 1.00
CA ARG A 73 -2.99 17.68 0.29
C ARG A 73 -2.81 16.45 -0.59
N THR A 74 -3.74 15.53 -0.48
CA THR A 74 -3.81 14.33 -1.33
C THR A 74 -5.10 14.34 -2.12
N ALA A 75 -5.09 13.71 -3.28
CA ALA A 75 -6.28 13.45 -4.06
C ALA A 75 -6.32 11.98 -4.50
N THR A 76 -7.51 11.44 -4.64
CA THR A 76 -7.73 10.10 -5.18
C THR A 76 -8.91 10.12 -6.16
N GLY A 77 -9.00 9.11 -7.01
CA GLY A 77 -10.07 8.99 -7.97
C GLY A 77 -10.30 7.56 -8.44
N LEU A 78 -11.56 7.26 -8.75
CA LEU A 78 -12.01 6.01 -9.36
C LEU A 78 -12.81 6.34 -10.60
N ILE A 79 -12.62 5.55 -11.65
CA ILE A 79 -13.38 5.64 -12.90
C ILE A 79 -13.74 4.22 -13.29
N ASP A 80 -15.00 4.00 -13.63
CA ASP A 80 -15.48 2.70 -14.07
C ASP A 80 -14.64 2.28 -15.29
N PRO A 81 -14.02 1.09 -15.27
CA PRO A 81 -13.33 0.51 -16.41
C PRO A 81 -14.06 0.63 -17.75
N ALA A 82 -15.39 0.50 -17.76
CA ALA A 82 -16.22 0.58 -18.95
C ALA A 82 -16.42 2.03 -19.46
N ALA A 83 -16.19 3.02 -18.60
CA ALA A 83 -16.31 4.44 -18.90
C ALA A 83 -14.95 5.11 -19.23
N MET A 84 -13.84 4.38 -19.14
CA MET A 84 -12.51 4.92 -19.45
C MET A 84 -12.38 5.40 -20.91
N GLY A 85 -11.45 6.34 -21.13
CA GLY A 85 -11.17 6.88 -22.46
C GLY A 85 -12.19 7.91 -22.98
N GLN A 86 -13.12 8.36 -22.13
CA GLN A 86 -14.18 9.30 -22.50
C GLN A 86 -13.97 10.73 -21.95
N GLY A 87 -12.76 11.05 -21.46
CA GLY A 87 -12.43 12.38 -20.92
C GLY A 87 -12.73 12.57 -19.42
N ILE A 88 -13.40 11.61 -18.77
CA ILE A 88 -13.76 11.68 -17.33
C ILE A 88 -12.54 11.90 -16.43
N GLY A 89 -11.41 11.26 -16.74
CA GLY A 89 -10.18 11.46 -15.97
C GLY A 89 -9.65 12.88 -16.02
N GLN A 90 -9.79 13.56 -17.18
CA GLN A 90 -9.44 14.97 -17.32
C GLN A 90 -10.38 15.85 -16.50
N GLU A 91 -11.69 15.57 -16.53
CA GLU A 91 -12.67 16.30 -15.71
C GLU A 91 -12.36 16.19 -14.21
N ILE A 92 -12.03 14.99 -13.73
CA ILE A 92 -11.59 14.76 -12.34
C ILE A 92 -10.31 15.55 -12.04
N ALA A 93 -9.31 15.48 -12.91
CA ALA A 93 -8.04 16.18 -12.69
C ALA A 93 -8.23 17.69 -12.64
N ASP A 94 -9.01 18.26 -13.56
CA ASP A 94 -9.35 19.68 -13.60
C ASP A 94 -10.11 20.10 -12.34
N TRP A 95 -11.06 19.27 -11.88
CA TRP A 95 -11.77 19.51 -10.63
C TRP A 95 -10.81 19.50 -9.43
N VAL A 96 -9.93 18.51 -9.32
CA VAL A 96 -8.95 18.43 -8.22
C VAL A 96 -8.02 19.66 -8.21
N ILE A 97 -7.49 20.03 -9.36
CA ILE A 97 -6.59 21.19 -9.50
C ILE A 97 -7.32 22.49 -9.17
N GLY A 98 -8.55 22.65 -9.65
CA GLY A 98 -9.37 23.85 -9.42
C GLY A 98 -9.81 24.03 -7.96
N HIS A 99 -9.90 22.94 -7.19
CA HIS A 99 -10.32 22.95 -5.78
C HIS A 99 -9.15 22.80 -4.79
N SER A 100 -7.92 22.65 -5.28
CA SER A 100 -6.72 22.63 -4.44
C SER A 100 -6.07 24.00 -4.34
N VAL A 101 -5.85 24.48 -3.11
CA VAL A 101 -4.98 25.63 -2.87
C VAL A 101 -3.57 25.13 -2.59
N GLY A 102 -2.73 25.14 -3.65
CA GLY A 102 -1.35 24.69 -3.63
C GLY A 102 -1.14 23.28 -4.21
N PRO A 103 0.08 22.74 -4.09
CA PRO A 103 0.42 21.42 -4.63
C PRO A 103 -0.47 20.33 -4.04
N VAL A 104 -0.94 19.43 -4.91
CA VAL A 104 -1.72 18.25 -4.55
C VAL A 104 -1.01 17.01 -5.09
N ARG A 105 -1.07 15.96 -4.29
CA ARG A 105 -0.47 14.67 -4.59
C ARG A 105 -1.57 13.66 -4.87
N PHE A 106 -1.57 13.05 -6.04
CA PHE A 106 -2.49 11.96 -6.34
C PHE A 106 -1.98 10.68 -5.70
N VAL A 107 -2.80 10.05 -4.84
CA VAL A 107 -2.52 8.78 -4.17
C VAL A 107 -3.54 7.78 -4.68
N LEU A 108 -3.06 6.82 -5.47
CA LEU A 108 -3.89 5.81 -6.09
C LEU A 108 -3.57 4.43 -5.54
N ASP A 109 -4.61 3.74 -5.09
CA ASP A 109 -4.55 2.37 -4.60
C ASP A 109 -4.48 1.34 -5.75
N SER A 110 -4.88 1.77 -6.94
CA SER A 110 -4.72 1.05 -8.21
C SER A 110 -4.38 2.03 -9.32
N VAL A 111 -3.41 1.67 -10.16
CA VAL A 111 -2.96 2.47 -11.29
C VAL A 111 -3.22 1.73 -12.58
N SER A 112 -4.13 2.27 -13.40
CA SER A 112 -4.36 1.79 -14.76
C SER A 112 -3.40 2.46 -15.76
N PRO A 113 -3.15 1.85 -16.93
CA PRO A 113 -2.36 2.46 -18.00
C PRO A 113 -2.91 3.83 -18.47
N GLU A 114 -4.23 4.00 -18.41
CA GLU A 114 -4.90 5.27 -18.73
C GLU A 114 -4.57 6.35 -17.70
N ALA A 115 -4.55 6.00 -16.40
CA ALA A 115 -4.15 6.92 -15.35
C ALA A 115 -2.67 7.34 -15.49
N GLU A 116 -1.78 6.39 -15.82
CA GLU A 116 -0.36 6.73 -16.07
C GLU A 116 -0.22 7.71 -17.23
N THR A 117 -0.97 7.49 -18.31
CA THR A 117 -0.95 8.34 -19.51
C THR A 117 -1.46 9.74 -19.17
N LEU A 118 -2.62 9.84 -18.51
CA LEU A 118 -3.21 11.11 -18.09
C LEU A 118 -2.25 11.90 -17.19
N PHE A 119 -1.67 11.27 -16.17
CA PHE A 119 -0.75 11.96 -15.28
C PHE A 119 0.52 12.44 -15.98
N ALA A 120 1.04 11.67 -16.95
CA ALA A 120 2.15 12.11 -17.78
C ALA A 120 1.78 13.33 -18.64
N GLU A 121 0.58 13.35 -19.23
CA GLU A 121 0.06 14.49 -20.01
C GLU A 121 -0.13 15.75 -19.15
N LEU A 122 -0.52 15.58 -17.88
CA LEU A 122 -0.61 16.65 -16.88
C LEU A 122 0.76 17.09 -16.33
N GLY A 123 1.85 16.49 -16.80
CA GLY A 123 3.21 16.81 -16.34
C GLY A 123 3.50 16.38 -14.90
N LEU A 124 2.68 15.49 -14.34
CA LEU A 124 2.92 14.88 -13.04
C LEU A 124 3.93 13.74 -13.19
N HIS A 125 4.73 13.53 -12.15
CA HIS A 125 5.69 12.43 -12.13
C HIS A 125 5.40 11.50 -10.96
N ARG A 126 5.75 10.23 -11.15
CA ARG A 126 5.57 9.18 -10.14
C ARG A 126 6.66 9.31 -9.08
N GLY A 127 6.30 9.86 -7.92
CA GLY A 127 7.21 10.02 -6.78
C GLY A 127 7.41 8.72 -6.01
N PHE A 128 6.40 7.84 -6.01
CA PHE A 128 6.42 6.56 -5.30
C PHE A 128 5.54 5.53 -6.03
N ALA A 129 5.94 4.27 -6.01
CA ALA A 129 5.15 3.17 -6.57
C ALA A 129 5.48 1.83 -5.93
N GLU A 130 4.46 1.04 -5.65
CA GLU A 130 4.62 -0.31 -5.13
C GLU A 130 3.79 -1.31 -5.93
N SER A 131 4.42 -2.44 -6.21
CA SER A 131 3.73 -3.62 -6.71
C SER A 131 2.97 -4.26 -5.56
N ILE A 132 1.65 -4.39 -5.71
CA ILE A 132 0.84 -5.17 -4.79
C ILE A 132 0.98 -6.63 -5.18
N MET A 133 1.28 -7.49 -4.21
CA MET A 133 1.53 -8.89 -4.45
C MET A 133 0.65 -9.77 -3.57
N ARG A 134 0.18 -10.87 -4.15
CA ARG A 134 -0.74 -11.81 -3.52
C ARG A 134 -0.20 -13.23 -3.53
N HIS A 135 -0.39 -13.95 -2.43
CA HIS A 135 -0.08 -15.37 -2.29
C HIS A 135 -1.34 -16.16 -1.92
N SER A 136 -1.71 -17.17 -2.70
CA SER A 136 -2.96 -17.94 -2.53
C SER A 136 -2.93 -19.03 -1.44
N LEU A 137 -1.81 -19.15 -0.74
CA LEU A 137 -1.53 -20.13 0.34
C LEU A 137 -1.65 -21.61 -0.04
N ARG A 138 -2.00 -21.96 -1.29
CA ARG A 138 -2.15 -23.36 -1.74
C ARG A 138 -0.86 -24.17 -1.72
N SER A 139 0.28 -23.52 -1.94
CA SER A 139 1.60 -24.17 -1.97
C SER A 139 2.65 -23.27 -1.33
N ILE A 140 2.74 -23.31 -0.01
CA ILE A 140 3.73 -22.52 0.75
C ILE A 140 5.07 -23.26 0.72
N PRO A 141 6.17 -22.64 0.23
CA PRO A 141 7.47 -23.28 0.20
C PRO A 141 8.04 -23.45 1.61
N PHE A 142 8.66 -24.60 1.88
CA PHE A 142 9.43 -24.78 3.11
C PHE A 142 10.83 -24.19 2.94
N VAL A 143 11.15 -23.16 3.74
CA VAL A 143 12.49 -22.56 3.79
C VAL A 143 13.10 -22.81 5.15
N ARG A 144 14.23 -23.52 5.18
CA ARG A 144 14.98 -23.77 6.43
C ARG A 144 15.43 -22.44 7.04
N ARG A 145 15.31 -22.36 8.35
CA ARG A 145 15.91 -21.28 9.12
C ARG A 145 17.44 -21.37 9.00
N PRO A 146 18.15 -20.23 8.84
CA PRO A 146 19.61 -20.23 8.93
C PRO A 146 20.11 -20.81 10.25
N GLU A 147 21.33 -21.36 10.25
CA GLU A 147 22.01 -21.76 11.47
C GLU A 147 22.24 -20.53 12.36
N ASP A 148 22.36 -20.74 13.67
CA ASP A 148 22.60 -19.70 14.69
C ASP A 148 21.56 -18.58 14.83
N ILE A 149 20.47 -18.61 14.07
CA ILE A 149 19.33 -17.72 14.27
C ILE A 149 18.34 -18.30 15.28
N VAL A 150 17.79 -17.47 16.16
CA VAL A 150 16.56 -17.70 16.92
C VAL A 150 15.50 -16.69 16.51
N THR A 151 14.22 -17.06 16.59
CA THR A 151 13.11 -16.15 16.27
C THR A 151 12.19 -16.03 17.48
N LEU A 152 11.85 -14.81 17.87
CA LEU A 152 10.97 -14.52 19.01
C LEU A 152 9.72 -13.79 18.54
N PRO A 153 8.55 -14.01 19.17
CA PRO A 153 7.32 -13.28 18.86
C PRO A 153 7.45 -11.80 19.27
N PHE A 154 6.57 -10.95 18.74
CA PHE A 154 6.42 -9.60 19.25
C PHE A 154 5.70 -9.62 20.60
N THR A 155 6.35 -9.07 21.62
CA THR A 155 5.84 -8.82 22.97
C THR A 155 6.38 -7.47 23.44
N ASP A 156 5.93 -6.99 24.60
CA ASP A 156 6.51 -5.79 25.20
C ASP A 156 8.03 -5.95 25.43
N ASP A 157 8.46 -7.12 25.90
CA ASP A 157 9.88 -7.46 26.16
C ASP A 157 10.74 -7.50 24.89
N THR A 158 10.18 -7.91 23.76
CA THR A 158 10.92 -8.02 22.48
C THR A 158 10.73 -6.83 21.55
N SER A 159 9.82 -5.92 21.87
CA SER A 159 9.47 -4.79 20.99
C SER A 159 10.65 -3.87 20.65
N GLU A 160 11.60 -3.70 21.57
CA GLU A 160 12.84 -2.94 21.30
C GLU A 160 13.75 -3.66 20.30
N ALA A 161 13.78 -4.99 20.31
CA ALA A 161 14.53 -5.77 19.31
C ALA A 161 13.92 -5.60 17.91
N PHE A 162 12.59 -5.55 17.79
CA PHE A 162 11.93 -5.21 16.52
C PHE A 162 12.33 -3.80 16.03
N ARG A 163 12.29 -2.81 16.92
CA ARG A 163 12.69 -1.43 16.59
C ARG A 163 14.15 -1.34 16.15
N HIS A 164 15.04 -2.08 16.80
CA HIS A 164 16.44 -2.18 16.40
C HIS A 164 16.62 -2.89 15.06
N ALA A 165 15.88 -3.99 14.82
CA ALA A 165 15.93 -4.71 13.55
C ALA A 165 15.42 -3.86 12.39
N TYR A 166 14.35 -3.07 12.60
CA TYR A 166 13.85 -2.07 11.64
C TYR A 166 14.92 -1.05 11.30
N ALA A 167 15.50 -0.41 12.32
CA ALA A 167 16.53 0.60 12.15
C ALA A 167 17.77 0.04 11.42
N ALA A 168 18.23 -1.14 11.81
CA ALA A 168 19.41 -1.78 11.19
C ALA A 168 19.12 -2.28 9.76
N SER A 169 17.87 -2.63 9.44
CA SER A 169 17.51 -3.10 8.09
C SER A 169 17.33 -1.96 7.09
N PHE A 170 16.88 -0.78 7.56
CA PHE A 170 16.42 0.31 6.70
C PHE A 170 17.09 1.67 6.95
N GLY A 171 18.04 1.76 7.88
CA GLY A 171 18.67 3.01 8.30
C GLY A 171 19.39 3.78 7.19
N ASP A 172 19.81 3.09 6.12
CA ASP A 172 20.48 3.69 4.97
C ASP A 172 19.51 4.22 3.90
N ARG A 173 18.19 4.09 4.10
CA ARG A 173 17.20 4.58 3.13
C ARG A 173 17.21 6.11 3.08
N PRO A 174 17.10 6.71 1.89
CA PRO A 174 16.89 8.16 1.77
C PRO A 174 15.71 8.62 2.63
N GLY A 175 15.89 9.73 3.36
CA GLY A 175 14.87 10.29 4.25
C GLY A 175 14.73 9.60 5.62
N TYR A 176 15.50 8.54 5.90
CA TYR A 176 15.53 7.94 7.23
C TYR A 176 16.12 8.91 8.27
N THR A 177 15.50 8.99 9.44
CA THR A 177 15.96 9.83 10.56
C THR A 177 16.02 9.02 11.85
N ALA A 178 16.69 9.54 12.88
CA ALA A 178 16.71 8.91 14.21
C ALA A 178 15.29 8.70 14.78
N GLY A 179 14.31 9.52 14.40
CA GLY A 179 12.91 9.39 14.80
C GLY A 179 12.12 8.32 14.06
N SER A 180 12.59 7.87 12.88
CA SER A 180 11.86 6.96 11.99
C SER A 180 11.51 5.63 12.66
N SER A 181 12.45 5.00 13.37
CA SER A 181 12.17 3.73 14.08
C SER A 181 11.15 3.88 15.22
N ARG A 182 11.12 5.03 15.89
CA ARG A 182 10.14 5.30 16.96
C ARG A 182 8.76 5.56 16.39
N ALA A 183 8.68 6.32 15.30
CA ALA A 183 7.43 6.56 14.58
C ALA A 183 6.87 5.24 14.05
N TRP A 184 7.71 4.41 13.44
CA TRP A 184 7.37 3.07 13.00
C TRP A 184 6.81 2.19 14.12
N GLY A 185 7.49 2.13 15.28
CA GLY A 185 7.01 1.31 16.40
C GLY A 185 5.65 1.76 16.95
N ARG A 186 5.31 3.05 16.86
CA ARG A 186 3.97 3.55 17.20
C ARG A 186 2.95 3.11 16.15
N TRP A 187 3.25 3.37 14.89
CA TRP A 187 2.39 2.99 13.75
C TRP A 187 2.07 1.50 13.79
N LEU A 188 3.06 0.63 14.01
CA LEU A 188 2.88 -0.81 14.07
C LEU A 188 1.84 -1.24 15.13
N ARG A 189 1.81 -0.58 16.29
CA ARG A 189 0.86 -0.89 17.37
C ARG A 189 -0.54 -0.36 17.11
N GLU A 190 -0.65 0.69 16.31
CA GLU A 190 -1.91 1.29 15.89
C GLU A 190 -2.45 0.63 14.61
N GLN A 191 -1.65 -0.20 13.94
CA GLN A 191 -2.03 -0.92 12.73
C GLN A 191 -3.22 -1.84 13.01
N ARG A 192 -4.29 -1.63 12.24
CA ARG A 192 -5.50 -2.46 12.32
C ARG A 192 -5.13 -3.91 12.02
N GLY A 193 -5.66 -4.82 12.82
CA GLY A 193 -5.44 -6.26 12.63
C GLY A 193 -4.01 -6.71 12.89
N PHE A 194 -3.16 -5.91 13.56
CA PHE A 194 -1.80 -6.31 13.92
C PHE A 194 -1.78 -7.64 14.67
N GLN A 195 -0.93 -8.57 14.23
CA GLN A 195 -0.79 -9.93 14.77
C GLN A 195 0.56 -10.07 15.51
N PRO A 196 0.67 -9.62 16.78
CA PRO A 196 1.93 -9.63 17.54
C PRO A 196 2.46 -11.04 17.78
N GLU A 197 1.55 -11.99 18.07
CA GLU A 197 1.89 -13.37 18.37
C GLU A 197 2.45 -14.14 17.16
N ASP A 198 2.24 -13.65 15.94
CA ASP A 198 2.76 -14.23 14.70
C ASP A 198 3.85 -13.41 14.02
N SER A 199 4.00 -12.14 14.39
CA SER A 199 5.14 -11.29 14.03
C SER A 199 6.43 -11.79 14.68
N ARG A 200 7.57 -11.74 13.99
CA ARG A 200 8.83 -12.32 14.47
C ARG A 200 10.02 -11.37 14.34
N VAL A 201 10.85 -11.33 15.38
CA VAL A 201 12.22 -10.80 15.29
C VAL A 201 13.19 -11.96 15.29
N ALA A 202 14.16 -11.94 14.38
CA ALA A 202 15.25 -12.88 14.29
C ALA A 202 16.49 -12.30 14.97
N MET A 203 17.17 -13.11 15.78
CA MET A 203 18.41 -12.74 16.46
C MET A 203 19.46 -13.83 16.29
N ASP A 204 20.72 -13.46 16.30
CA ASP A 204 21.83 -14.42 16.40
C ASP A 204 21.98 -14.97 17.83
N ARG A 205 22.87 -15.94 18.02
CA ARG A 205 23.16 -16.52 19.36
C ARG A 205 23.82 -15.54 20.34
N SER A 206 24.37 -14.43 19.84
CA SER A 206 24.98 -13.37 20.64
C SER A 206 23.95 -12.33 21.11
N GLY A 207 22.70 -12.44 20.64
CA GLY A 207 21.62 -11.52 20.97
C GLY A 207 21.50 -10.31 20.03
N HIS A 208 22.25 -10.27 18.92
CA HIS A 208 22.11 -9.21 17.92
C HIS A 208 20.95 -9.50 16.97
N VAL A 209 20.25 -8.44 16.55
CA VAL A 209 19.17 -8.52 15.58
C VAL A 209 19.70 -8.90 14.19
N ALA A 210 19.02 -9.83 13.54
CA ALA A 210 19.35 -10.33 12.20
C ALA A 210 18.29 -9.95 11.16
N GLY A 211 17.04 -9.78 11.59
CA GLY A 211 15.93 -9.40 10.73
C GLY A 211 14.60 -9.46 11.49
N PHE A 212 13.51 -9.11 10.83
CA PHE A 212 12.18 -9.17 11.40
C PHE A 212 11.11 -9.29 10.32
N VAL A 213 9.92 -9.67 10.74
CA VAL A 213 8.68 -9.62 9.96
C VAL A 213 7.52 -9.21 10.85
N THR A 214 6.68 -8.29 10.37
CA THR A 214 5.43 -7.90 11.03
C THR A 214 4.23 -8.29 10.18
N LEU A 215 3.17 -8.74 10.84
CA LEU A 215 1.98 -9.28 10.20
C LEU A 215 0.75 -8.55 10.71
N SER A 216 -0.24 -8.43 9.84
CA SER A 216 -1.61 -8.06 10.19
C SER A 216 -2.59 -9.01 9.48
N ASP A 217 -3.89 -8.78 9.64
CA ASP A 217 -4.96 -9.62 9.08
C ASP A 217 -4.83 -9.79 7.56
N GLY A 218 -4.25 -10.91 7.14
CA GLY A 218 -4.05 -11.22 5.72
C GLY A 218 -2.87 -10.50 5.07
N TRP A 219 -2.00 -9.82 5.83
CA TRP A 219 -0.88 -9.05 5.28
C TRP A 219 0.46 -9.38 5.92
N ILE A 220 1.50 -9.33 5.09
CA ILE A 220 2.88 -9.13 5.53
C ILE A 220 3.19 -7.64 5.38
N GLU A 221 3.21 -6.94 6.51
CA GLU A 221 3.35 -5.49 6.56
C GLU A 221 4.79 -5.06 6.24
N GLU A 222 5.75 -5.63 6.98
CA GLU A 222 7.15 -5.34 6.75
C GLU A 222 8.03 -6.56 6.93
N VAL A 223 9.10 -6.61 6.13
CA VAL A 223 10.17 -7.59 6.25
C VAL A 223 11.50 -6.87 6.12
N GLY A 224 12.33 -6.97 7.15
CA GLY A 224 13.68 -6.43 7.15
C GLY A 224 14.71 -7.51 7.42
N VAL A 225 15.84 -7.42 6.73
CA VAL A 225 17.04 -8.22 7.02
C VAL A 225 18.22 -7.27 7.13
N VAL A 226 18.90 -7.36 8.26
CA VAL A 226 20.10 -6.58 8.59
C VAL A 226 21.22 -6.94 7.61
N PRO A 227 22.04 -5.99 7.13
CA PRO A 227 22.99 -6.19 6.02
C PRO A 227 23.84 -7.46 6.11
N GLU A 228 24.38 -7.78 7.28
CA GLU A 228 25.25 -8.91 7.57
C GLU A 228 24.55 -10.27 7.34
N TRP A 229 23.23 -10.32 7.48
CA TRP A 229 22.41 -11.53 7.31
C TRP A 229 21.72 -11.60 5.94
N ARG A 230 21.92 -10.62 5.06
CA ARG A 230 21.42 -10.67 3.68
C ARG A 230 22.12 -11.79 2.91
N GLY A 231 21.45 -12.37 1.91
CA GLY A 231 21.98 -13.51 1.15
C GLY A 231 21.93 -14.87 1.87
N HIS A 232 21.67 -14.90 3.18
CA HIS A 232 21.64 -16.13 3.99
C HIS A 232 20.24 -16.75 4.08
N ARG A 233 19.32 -16.44 3.15
CA ARG A 233 17.93 -16.92 3.09
C ARG A 233 17.05 -16.55 4.30
N LEU A 234 17.48 -15.66 5.20
CA LEU A 234 16.69 -15.27 6.38
C LEU A 234 15.34 -14.64 6.01
N GLY A 235 15.31 -13.65 5.10
CA GLY A 235 14.05 -13.04 4.65
C GLY A 235 13.11 -14.06 4.01
N ALA A 236 13.65 -15.00 3.23
CA ALA A 236 12.87 -16.10 2.65
C ALA A 236 12.24 -17.00 3.72
N HIS A 237 12.99 -17.29 4.78
CA HIS A 237 12.50 -18.06 5.92
C HIS A 237 11.38 -17.33 6.67
N LEU A 238 11.58 -16.05 7.00
CA LEU A 238 10.61 -15.24 7.73
C LEU A 238 9.27 -15.16 6.98
N VAL A 239 9.31 -14.89 5.67
CA VAL A 239 8.11 -14.83 4.82
C VAL A 239 7.41 -16.19 4.74
N ALA A 240 8.14 -17.27 4.43
CA ALA A 240 7.55 -18.61 4.32
C ALA A 240 6.89 -19.07 5.64
N ARG A 241 7.50 -18.76 6.77
CA ARG A 241 6.92 -19.06 8.10
C ARG A 241 5.69 -18.22 8.38
N SER A 242 5.70 -16.95 7.99
CA SER A 242 4.55 -16.04 8.14
C SER A 242 3.35 -16.50 7.32
N LEU A 243 3.56 -16.90 6.06
CA LEU A 243 2.51 -17.50 5.23
C LEU A 243 1.89 -18.73 5.91
N THR A 244 2.72 -19.58 6.53
CA THR A 244 2.24 -20.77 7.25
C THR A 244 1.43 -20.39 8.50
N ALA A 245 1.83 -19.32 9.21
CA ALA A 245 1.12 -18.83 10.38
C ALA A 245 -0.25 -18.25 9.99
N LEU A 246 -0.28 -17.36 9.00
CA LEU A 246 -1.53 -16.77 8.47
C LEU A 246 -2.49 -17.82 7.92
N GLN A 247 -1.98 -18.83 7.20
CA GLN A 247 -2.81 -19.97 6.77
C GLN A 247 -3.44 -20.72 7.95
N ARG A 248 -2.70 -20.92 9.05
CA ARG A 248 -3.22 -21.59 10.25
C ARG A 248 -4.22 -20.73 11.02
N ALA A 249 -4.11 -19.42 10.91
CA ALA A 249 -5.07 -18.46 11.42
C ALA A 249 -6.34 -18.36 10.54
N GLY A 250 -6.40 -19.08 9.41
CA GLY A 250 -7.59 -19.16 8.56
C GLY A 250 -7.60 -18.19 7.38
N ALA A 251 -6.48 -17.53 7.07
CA ALA A 251 -6.39 -16.72 5.86
C ALA A 251 -6.47 -17.60 4.60
N ASP A 252 -7.21 -17.15 3.60
CA ASP A 252 -7.30 -17.78 2.27
C ASP A 252 -6.22 -17.26 1.31
N GLU A 253 -5.76 -16.04 1.54
CA GLU A 253 -4.71 -15.38 0.79
C GLU A 253 -3.92 -14.42 1.68
N VAL A 254 -2.71 -14.06 1.25
CA VAL A 254 -1.85 -13.10 1.94
C VAL A 254 -1.31 -12.08 0.97
N TRP A 255 -1.29 -10.84 1.40
CA TRP A 255 -0.90 -9.68 0.63
C TRP A 255 0.41 -9.08 1.15
N LEU A 256 1.13 -8.40 0.27
CA LEU A 256 2.22 -7.48 0.61
C LEU A 256 2.34 -6.39 -0.45
N ALA A 257 2.90 -5.26 -0.07
CA ALA A 257 3.32 -4.22 -1.00
C ALA A 257 4.86 -4.16 -1.03
N VAL A 258 5.42 -3.96 -2.22
CA VAL A 258 6.86 -3.81 -2.39
C VAL A 258 7.17 -2.75 -3.43
N GLY A 259 8.09 -1.84 -3.11
CA GLY A 259 8.62 -0.84 -4.06
C GLY A 259 8.92 -1.45 -5.42
N CYS A 260 8.46 -0.81 -6.50
CA CYS A 260 8.61 -1.33 -7.86
C CYS A 260 10.09 -1.50 -8.29
N ASP A 261 10.99 -0.72 -7.70
CA ASP A 261 12.44 -0.75 -7.88
C ASP A 261 13.17 -1.67 -6.88
N ASN A 262 12.45 -2.24 -5.90
CA ASN A 262 13.05 -3.03 -4.84
C ASN A 262 13.38 -4.46 -5.31
N PRO A 263 14.65 -4.90 -5.24
CA PRO A 263 15.07 -6.23 -5.70
C PRO A 263 14.41 -7.40 -4.93
N ALA A 264 13.85 -7.13 -3.75
CA ALA A 264 13.11 -8.11 -2.96
C ALA A 264 11.87 -8.66 -3.68
N ARG A 265 11.32 -7.96 -4.69
CA ARG A 265 10.23 -8.49 -5.52
C ARG A 265 10.52 -9.89 -6.06
N SER A 266 11.74 -10.12 -6.56
CA SER A 266 12.17 -11.42 -7.07
C SER A 266 12.14 -12.52 -6.01
N LEU A 267 12.38 -12.17 -4.73
CA LEU A 267 12.27 -13.11 -3.61
C LEU A 267 10.81 -13.51 -3.41
N TYR A 268 9.89 -12.55 -3.35
CA TYR A 268 8.47 -12.84 -3.16
C TYR A 268 7.90 -13.69 -4.30
N GLU A 269 8.27 -13.40 -5.55
CA GLU A 269 7.88 -14.21 -6.72
C GLU A 269 8.35 -15.67 -6.61
N ARG A 270 9.59 -15.90 -6.15
CA ARG A 270 10.13 -17.25 -5.88
C ARG A 270 9.42 -17.95 -4.71
N LEU A 271 8.86 -17.19 -3.79
CA LEU A 271 8.08 -17.72 -2.67
C LEU A 271 6.62 -18.01 -3.03
N GLY A 272 6.19 -17.72 -4.25
CA GLY A 272 4.85 -18.03 -4.74
C GLY A 272 3.91 -16.82 -4.82
N PHE A 273 4.37 -15.62 -4.46
CA PHE A 273 3.58 -14.40 -4.67
C PHE A 273 3.47 -14.09 -6.18
N ARG A 274 2.36 -13.43 -6.54
CA ARG A 274 2.09 -12.92 -7.89
C ARG A 274 1.69 -11.46 -7.79
N GLY A 275 2.12 -10.65 -8.76
CA GLY A 275 1.67 -9.27 -8.87
C GLY A 275 0.16 -9.20 -9.08
N HIS A 276 -0.47 -8.23 -8.43
CA HIS A 276 -1.90 -7.98 -8.46
C HIS A 276 -2.15 -6.48 -8.58
N GLY A 277 -1.49 -5.81 -9.52
CA GLY A 277 -1.61 -4.37 -9.72
C GLY A 277 -0.54 -3.56 -8.99
N THR A 278 -0.68 -2.24 -9.10
CA THR A 278 0.28 -1.25 -8.61
C THR A 278 -0.48 -0.16 -7.89
N ARG A 279 0.00 0.24 -6.70
CA ARG A 279 -0.37 1.52 -6.10
C ARG A 279 0.73 2.53 -6.36
N ALA A 280 0.37 3.79 -6.54
CA ALA A 280 1.38 4.82 -6.77
C ALA A 280 0.93 6.19 -6.32
N GLN A 281 1.93 7.05 -6.21
CA GLN A 281 1.78 8.44 -5.89
C GLN A 281 2.34 9.28 -7.03
N TYR A 282 1.55 10.25 -7.48
CA TYR A 282 1.94 11.23 -8.49
C TYR A 282 1.92 12.63 -7.90
N GLU A 283 2.94 13.42 -8.21
CA GLU A 283 3.07 14.78 -7.72
C GLU A 283 3.67 15.70 -8.79
N GLN A 284 3.47 17.00 -8.61
CA GLN A 284 4.12 17.98 -9.46
C GLN A 284 5.64 17.92 -9.25
N PRO A 285 6.45 18.08 -10.30
CA PRO A 285 7.90 18.20 -10.15
C PRO A 285 8.25 19.35 -9.21
N THR A 286 9.03 19.07 -8.17
CA THR A 286 9.61 20.12 -7.35
C THR A 286 10.61 20.89 -8.21
N ILE A 287 10.26 22.11 -8.63
CA ILE A 287 11.25 23.02 -9.22
C ILE A 287 12.17 23.42 -8.07
N SER A 288 13.34 22.78 -7.97
CA SER A 288 14.42 23.32 -7.15
C SER A 288 14.86 24.61 -7.81
N GLU A 289 14.42 25.76 -7.29
CA GLU A 289 15.03 27.04 -7.63
C GLU A 289 16.51 26.95 -7.23
N GLY A 290 17.38 26.89 -8.24
CA GLY A 290 18.83 26.85 -8.05
C GLY A 290 19.28 28.06 -7.23
N SER A 291 19.98 27.78 -6.14
CA SER A 291 20.74 28.78 -5.37
C SER A 291 21.94 29.29 -6.15
#